data_AF-A0A328S330-F1
#
_entry.id   AF-A0A328S330-F1
#
_cell.length_a   1.000
_cell.length_b   1.000
_cell.length_c   1.000
_cell.angle_alpha   90.00
_cell.angle_beta   90.00
_cell.angle_gamma   90.00
#
_symmetry.space_group_name_H-M   'P 1'
#
loop_
_entity.id
_entity.type
_entity.pdbx_description
1 polymer ?
#
loop_
_entity_poly.entity_id
_entity_poly.type
_entity_poly.pdbx_seq_one_letter_code
_entity_poly.pdbx_strand_id
1 'polypeptide(L)'
;MKKIGKMLLLATLMILLVGVVCAAEVSDNTTSTADDVTEAVDDSQIVSLEDTMTDEIQADESLTKTIKKNNAKDLSTKKESTLTANSWETFVTAFNEAKTKTENTTIFLEEGTYINNGTLTWDNSNIVLNIDGNGQTIDGNQSQVFGINRGCSLVLKNITITNGLTINGGAIENYGTLTVTYSTLNNNKANDWGGAIDNNNGEYFDIIGCNFTKNHATERGGAIFSSGFLNASGNNFIENTAGNKETIDLFGFWNGLFNDNHYYSTNIGLNEIKLSVKDDKQSFKYGENVELEFNLQPTSINYYFDFADGINDITLYINDKKKCYGQIRKLHLKRFKTWRI
;
A
#
# COMPACT_ATOMS: atom_id res chain seq x y z
N MET A 1 3.22 19.82 -52.64
CA MET A 1 4.47 20.21 -51.94
C MET A 1 4.45 19.62 -50.53
N LYS A 2 5.55 18.92 -50.19
CA LYS A 2 6.00 18.35 -48.89
C LYS A 2 5.19 17.22 -48.21
N LYS A 3 5.83 16.06 -48.22
CA LYS A 3 5.73 14.92 -47.28
C LYS A 3 6.50 15.21 -45.96
N ILE A 4 6.37 14.27 -45.01
CA ILE A 4 7.24 13.95 -43.83
C ILE A 4 6.74 14.60 -42.53
N GLY A 5 6.55 13.91 -41.40
CA GLY A 5 6.84 12.52 -41.02
C GLY A 5 6.38 12.22 -39.58
N LYS A 6 6.28 10.92 -39.26
CA LYS A 6 6.02 10.31 -37.94
C LYS A 6 7.09 10.69 -36.90
N MET A 7 6.72 10.69 -35.60
CA MET A 7 7.50 10.36 -34.37
C MET A 7 6.98 11.21 -33.20
N LEU A 8 6.92 10.81 -31.92
CA LEU A 8 7.01 9.55 -31.19
C LEU A 8 6.60 9.90 -29.73
N LEU A 9 6.04 8.93 -29.04
CA LEU A 9 5.77 8.82 -27.60
C LEU A 9 7.05 8.99 -26.73
N LEU A 10 6.96 9.51 -25.50
CA LEU A 10 7.73 9.20 -24.25
C LEU A 10 7.51 10.35 -23.23
N ALA A 11 6.73 10.21 -22.16
CA ALA A 11 6.98 9.52 -20.88
C ALA A 11 8.03 10.20 -19.94
N THR A 12 7.48 10.78 -18.85
CA THR A 12 7.90 10.71 -17.43
C THR A 12 9.18 11.40 -16.89
N LEU A 13 8.95 12.08 -15.75
CA LEU A 13 9.76 12.15 -14.52
C LEU A 13 11.03 13.04 -14.49
N MET A 14 10.94 14.15 -13.76
CA MET A 14 12.08 14.67 -12.99
C MET A 14 11.61 15.21 -11.63
N ILE A 15 12.08 14.52 -10.59
CA ILE A 15 12.13 14.95 -9.19
C ILE A 15 13.22 16.01 -9.07
N LEU A 16 12.96 17.11 -8.36
CA LEU A 16 14.01 18.02 -7.88
C LEU A 16 13.76 18.33 -6.40
N LEU A 17 14.40 17.53 -5.55
CA LEU A 17 14.77 17.84 -4.17
C LEU A 17 16.11 18.58 -4.22
N VAL A 18 16.22 19.74 -3.58
CA VAL A 18 17.34 20.39 -2.86
C VAL A 18 16.90 21.86 -2.73
N GLY A 19 16.94 22.56 -1.61
CA GLY A 19 17.46 22.33 -0.26
C GLY A 19 17.17 23.62 0.52
N VAL A 20 16.93 23.48 1.81
CA VAL A 20 16.72 24.62 2.74
C VAL A 20 18.03 25.38 2.87
N VAL A 21 18.05 26.65 2.46
CA VAL A 21 19.08 27.61 2.87
C VAL A 21 18.49 28.45 3.98
N CYS A 22 18.93 28.22 5.22
CA CYS A 22 18.77 29.20 6.29
C CYS A 22 19.79 30.32 6.05
N ALA A 23 19.32 31.51 5.69
CA ALA A 23 20.12 32.72 5.78
C ALA A 23 20.06 33.24 7.22
N ALA A 24 21.21 33.38 7.86
CA ALA A 24 21.36 34.17 9.08
C ALA A 24 21.56 35.63 8.68
N GLU A 25 20.76 36.55 9.24
CA GLU A 25 20.93 37.99 9.07
C GLU A 25 22.08 38.51 9.93
N VAL A 26 22.89 39.38 9.33
CA VAL A 26 24.02 40.11 9.91
C VAL A 26 23.51 41.38 10.60
N SER A 27 24.03 41.70 11.79
CA SER A 27 24.10 43.08 12.27
C SER A 27 25.40 43.33 13.05
N ASP A 28 26.17 44.31 12.56
CA ASP A 28 27.43 44.84 13.10
C ASP A 28 27.30 45.37 14.55
N ASN A 29 28.38 45.26 15.36
CA ASN A 29 29.27 46.40 15.67
C ASN A 29 30.39 46.10 16.69
N THR A 30 31.58 46.59 16.36
CA THR A 30 32.63 47.23 17.20
C THR A 30 33.48 46.46 18.24
N THR A 31 34.79 46.38 17.88
CA THR A 31 36.02 46.70 18.64
C THR A 31 36.33 46.03 19.99
N SER A 32 37.46 45.31 20.07
CA SER A 32 38.73 45.83 20.64
C SER A 32 39.81 44.72 20.78
N THR A 33 41.04 45.06 20.37
CA THR A 33 42.40 44.75 20.93
C THR A 33 42.68 43.39 21.59
N ALA A 34 43.86 42.78 21.57
CA ALA A 34 45.16 42.86 20.90
C ALA A 34 46.02 41.77 21.61
N ASP A 35 47.16 41.39 21.01
CA ASP A 35 48.30 40.67 21.62
C ASP A 35 48.14 39.15 21.80
N ASP A 36 49.09 38.26 21.53
CA ASP A 36 50.42 38.19 20.88
C ASP A 36 50.71 36.66 20.97
N VAL A 37 51.24 35.94 19.99
CA VAL A 37 52.68 35.65 19.85
C VAL A 37 52.93 35.02 18.47
N THR A 38 53.84 35.70 17.77
CA THR A 38 54.66 35.39 16.58
C THR A 38 55.31 33.99 16.56
N GLU A 39 55.20 33.23 15.46
CA GLU A 39 56.08 33.10 14.28
C GLU A 39 57.16 31.99 14.33
N ALA A 40 57.14 31.12 13.32
CA ALA A 40 58.29 30.75 12.48
C ALA A 40 57.78 30.04 11.19
N VAL A 41 57.51 30.80 10.11
CA VAL A 41 58.24 30.88 8.80
C VAL A 41 58.34 29.57 8.00
N ASP A 42 57.71 29.49 6.82
CA ASP A 42 58.39 29.49 5.50
C ASP A 42 57.38 29.54 4.32
N ASP A 43 57.89 30.04 3.19
CA ASP A 43 57.26 30.76 2.10
C ASP A 43 56.76 29.89 0.92
N SER A 44 55.68 30.35 0.30
CA SER A 44 55.15 30.09 -1.06
C SER A 44 55.25 28.70 -1.72
N GLN A 45 54.10 28.14 -2.13
CA GLN A 45 53.64 28.21 -3.53
C GLN A 45 52.26 27.56 -3.72
N ILE A 46 51.39 28.31 -4.39
CA ILE A 46 50.09 27.90 -4.91
C ILE A 46 50.31 26.79 -5.94
N VAL A 47 49.82 25.57 -5.66
CA VAL A 47 49.58 24.55 -6.68
C VAL A 47 48.08 24.48 -6.92
N SER A 48 47.69 24.74 -8.16
CA SER A 48 46.34 24.82 -8.70
C SER A 48 45.55 23.53 -8.47
N LEU A 49 44.35 23.67 -7.90
CA LEU A 49 43.32 22.64 -7.69
C LEU A 49 42.70 22.06 -9.00
N GLU A 50 43.33 22.28 -10.16
CA GLU A 50 42.77 21.89 -11.47
C GLU A 50 43.22 20.50 -11.95
N ASP A 51 44.35 19.97 -11.48
CA ASP A 51 44.88 18.68 -11.97
C ASP A 51 44.30 17.43 -11.26
N THR A 52 43.57 17.59 -10.16
CA THR A 52 42.90 16.47 -9.46
C THR A 52 41.48 16.17 -9.93
N MET A 53 40.91 16.98 -10.83
CA MET A 53 39.56 16.74 -11.35
C MET A 53 39.52 15.87 -12.63
N THR A 54 40.63 15.67 -13.33
CA THR A 54 40.62 14.94 -14.62
C THR A 54 40.68 13.42 -14.49
N ASP A 55 41.33 12.89 -13.45
CA ASP A 55 41.47 11.43 -13.26
C ASP A 55 40.19 10.80 -12.66
N GLU A 56 39.46 11.52 -11.81
CA GLU A 56 38.16 11.06 -11.28
C GLU A 56 37.07 11.04 -12.36
N ILE A 57 37.09 11.99 -13.32
CA ILE A 57 36.13 12.05 -14.43
C ILE A 57 36.34 10.89 -15.44
N GLN A 58 37.59 10.48 -15.70
CA GLN A 58 37.87 9.34 -16.59
C GLN A 58 37.52 7.98 -15.95
N ALA A 59 37.72 7.83 -14.63
CA ALA A 59 37.30 6.63 -13.91
C ALA A 59 35.77 6.46 -13.94
N ASP A 60 35.01 7.55 -13.77
CA ASP A 60 33.55 7.57 -13.83
C ASP A 60 33.00 7.24 -15.23
N GLU A 61 33.61 7.74 -16.32
CA GLU A 61 33.20 7.35 -17.68
C GLU A 61 33.43 5.87 -18.00
N SER A 62 34.50 5.27 -17.47
CA SER A 62 34.81 3.85 -17.64
C SER A 62 33.87 2.97 -16.81
N LEU A 63 33.52 3.41 -15.60
CA LEU A 63 32.55 2.74 -14.72
C LEU A 63 31.14 2.83 -15.33
N THR A 64 30.73 4.01 -15.81
CA THR A 64 29.42 4.20 -16.44
C THR A 64 29.30 3.46 -17.78
N LYS A 65 30.37 3.34 -18.57
CA LYS A 65 30.39 2.46 -19.75
C LYS A 65 30.28 0.99 -19.37
N THR A 66 30.92 0.56 -18.27
CA THR A 66 30.85 -0.81 -17.77
C THR A 66 29.47 -1.13 -17.19
N ILE A 67 28.85 -0.21 -16.46
CA ILE A 67 27.47 -0.31 -15.96
C ILE A 67 26.48 -0.34 -17.13
N LYS A 68 26.64 0.51 -18.15
CA LYS A 68 25.79 0.48 -19.36
C LYS A 68 25.95 -0.83 -20.14
N LYS A 69 27.15 -1.39 -20.22
CA LYS A 69 27.44 -2.65 -20.92
C LYS A 69 26.94 -3.88 -20.14
N ASN A 70 26.94 -3.81 -18.81
CA ASN A 70 26.40 -4.85 -17.94
C ASN A 70 24.86 -4.79 -17.86
N ASN A 71 24.26 -3.59 -17.84
CA ASN A 71 22.80 -3.42 -17.91
C ASN A 71 22.23 -3.79 -19.29
N ALA A 72 22.96 -3.55 -20.39
CA ALA A 72 22.53 -3.99 -21.72
C ALA A 72 22.61 -5.52 -21.90
N LYS A 73 23.34 -6.24 -21.03
CA LYS A 73 23.45 -7.71 -21.08
C LYS A 73 22.38 -8.42 -20.24
N ASP A 74 21.71 -7.69 -19.35
CA ASP A 74 20.64 -8.20 -18.46
C ASP A 74 19.24 -7.67 -18.82
N LEU A 75 19.14 -6.71 -19.75
CA LEU A 75 17.92 -6.42 -20.51
C LEU A 75 17.82 -7.31 -21.75
N SER A 76 17.94 -8.63 -21.57
CA SER A 76 17.18 -9.49 -22.47
C SER A 76 15.72 -9.21 -22.14
N THR A 77 15.00 -8.49 -23.01
CA THR A 77 13.55 -8.40 -22.94
C THR A 77 13.03 -9.83 -22.75
N LYS A 78 12.59 -10.18 -21.54
CA LYS A 78 11.85 -11.42 -21.32
C LYS A 78 10.76 -11.39 -22.39
N LYS A 79 10.74 -12.43 -23.23
CA LYS A 79 9.68 -12.56 -24.23
C LYS A 79 8.37 -12.49 -23.44
N GLU A 80 7.50 -11.57 -23.80
CA GLU A 80 6.18 -11.46 -23.19
C GLU A 80 5.16 -11.92 -24.21
N SER A 81 4.21 -12.74 -23.77
CA SER A 81 3.09 -13.18 -24.58
C SER A 81 1.83 -12.42 -24.19
N THR A 82 0.93 -12.21 -25.15
CA THR A 82 -0.31 -11.46 -24.93
C THR A 82 -1.50 -12.28 -25.42
N LEU A 83 -2.54 -12.33 -24.60
CA LEU A 83 -3.81 -12.98 -24.88
C LEU A 83 -4.94 -11.99 -24.57
N THR A 84 -6.12 -12.23 -25.14
CA THR A 84 -7.32 -11.43 -24.86
C THR A 84 -8.51 -12.34 -24.57
N ALA A 85 -9.50 -11.81 -23.88
CA ALA A 85 -10.76 -12.48 -23.59
C ALA A 85 -11.89 -11.47 -23.50
N ASN A 86 -13.11 -11.84 -23.89
CA ASN A 86 -14.33 -11.01 -23.82
C ASN A 86 -15.52 -11.75 -23.18
N SER A 87 -15.27 -12.92 -22.61
CA SER A 87 -16.23 -13.69 -21.82
C SER A 87 -15.50 -14.52 -20.77
N TRP A 88 -16.24 -15.09 -19.82
CA TRP A 88 -15.65 -16.04 -18.87
C TRP A 88 -15.00 -17.24 -19.58
N GLU A 89 -15.65 -17.83 -20.59
CA GLU A 89 -15.14 -19.00 -21.31
C GLU A 89 -13.85 -18.70 -22.08
N THR A 90 -13.79 -17.54 -22.75
CA THR A 90 -12.58 -17.12 -23.47
C THR A 90 -11.47 -16.76 -22.48
N PHE A 91 -11.81 -16.21 -21.32
CA PHE A 91 -10.85 -15.95 -20.25
C PHE A 91 -10.27 -17.23 -19.67
N VAL A 92 -11.10 -18.24 -19.37
CA VAL A 92 -10.64 -19.57 -18.94
C VAL A 92 -9.73 -20.20 -20.00
N THR A 93 -10.06 -20.04 -21.29
CA THR A 93 -9.22 -20.54 -22.39
C THR A 93 -7.84 -19.86 -22.40
N ALA A 94 -7.80 -18.53 -22.34
CA ALA A 94 -6.56 -17.76 -22.28
C ALA A 94 -5.74 -18.08 -21.02
N PHE A 95 -6.40 -18.23 -19.86
CA PHE A 95 -5.76 -18.59 -18.60
C PHE A 95 -5.09 -19.96 -18.67
N ASN A 96 -5.77 -20.95 -19.24
CA ASN A 96 -5.22 -22.29 -19.44
C ASN A 96 -4.10 -22.31 -20.51
N GLU A 97 -4.19 -21.49 -21.54
CA GLU A 97 -3.10 -21.31 -22.49
C GLU A 97 -1.85 -20.75 -21.79
N ALA A 98 -2.01 -19.73 -20.94
CA ALA A 98 -0.91 -19.13 -20.18
C ALA A 98 -0.19 -20.14 -19.28
N LYS A 99 -0.89 -21.14 -18.73
CA LYS A 99 -0.27 -22.23 -17.94
C LYS A 99 0.80 -23.01 -18.72
N THR A 100 0.72 -23.04 -20.05
CA THR A 100 1.65 -23.79 -20.91
C THR A 100 2.83 -22.94 -21.40
N LYS A 101 2.81 -21.63 -21.14
CA LYS A 101 3.85 -20.71 -21.61
C LYS A 101 5.10 -20.79 -20.74
N THR A 102 6.24 -20.53 -21.37
CA THR A 102 7.57 -20.42 -20.71
C THR A 102 8.00 -18.96 -20.52
N GLU A 103 7.14 -18.04 -20.90
CA GLU A 103 7.41 -16.63 -21.02
C GLU A 103 6.28 -15.85 -20.34
N ASN A 104 6.59 -14.74 -19.67
CA ASN A 104 5.60 -13.95 -18.92
C ASN A 104 4.43 -13.62 -19.84
N THR A 105 3.21 -13.74 -19.32
CA THR A 105 2.01 -13.65 -20.14
C THR A 105 1.07 -12.62 -19.56
N THR A 106 0.48 -11.81 -20.44
CA THR A 106 -0.54 -10.81 -20.08
C THR A 106 -1.85 -11.15 -20.77
N ILE A 107 -2.92 -11.26 -19.98
CA ILE A 107 -4.29 -11.41 -20.48
C ILE A 107 -5.00 -10.06 -20.33
N PHE A 108 -5.50 -9.52 -21.43
CA PHE A 108 -6.34 -8.32 -21.43
C PHE A 108 -7.82 -8.71 -21.50
N LEU A 109 -8.61 -8.17 -20.57
CA LEU A 109 -10.06 -8.30 -20.63
C LEU A 109 -10.63 -7.20 -21.54
N GLU A 110 -11.19 -7.61 -22.67
CA GLU A 110 -11.94 -6.73 -23.55
C GLU A 110 -13.36 -6.48 -23.00
N GLU A 111 -14.13 -5.61 -23.63
CA GLU A 111 -15.53 -5.42 -23.22
C GLU A 111 -16.29 -6.75 -23.29
N GLY A 112 -16.87 -7.17 -22.16
CA GLY A 112 -17.35 -8.52 -22.03
C GLY A 112 -18.10 -8.84 -20.75
N THR A 113 -18.62 -10.07 -20.68
CA THR A 113 -19.33 -10.59 -19.52
C THR A 113 -18.53 -11.74 -18.90
N TYR A 114 -18.06 -11.55 -17.67
CA TYR A 114 -17.23 -12.53 -16.96
C TYR A 114 -17.96 -13.01 -15.71
N ILE A 115 -18.80 -14.03 -15.90
CA ILE A 115 -19.54 -14.68 -14.81
C ILE A 115 -18.84 -15.99 -14.48
N ASN A 116 -18.25 -16.05 -13.29
CA ASN A 116 -17.53 -17.21 -12.79
C ASN A 116 -18.45 -18.44 -12.71
N ASN A 117 -17.93 -19.60 -13.12
CA ASN A 117 -18.57 -20.90 -12.92
C ASN A 117 -17.60 -21.95 -12.36
N GLY A 118 -16.42 -21.55 -11.92
CA GLY A 118 -15.42 -22.41 -11.29
C GLY A 118 -14.11 -21.67 -11.03
N THR A 119 -13.52 -21.88 -9.86
CA THR A 119 -12.26 -21.26 -9.45
C THR A 119 -11.14 -21.51 -10.46
N LEU A 120 -10.40 -20.46 -10.81
CA LEU A 120 -9.18 -20.54 -11.59
C LEU A 120 -7.96 -20.62 -10.69
N THR A 121 -7.35 -21.81 -10.61
CA THR A 121 -6.10 -22.02 -9.87
C THR A 121 -4.89 -21.76 -10.75
N TRP A 122 -4.06 -20.77 -10.37
CA TRP A 122 -2.77 -20.50 -11.00
C TRP A 122 -1.68 -21.40 -10.41
N ASP A 123 -1.03 -22.17 -11.27
CA ASP A 123 -0.13 -23.28 -10.91
C ASP A 123 1.15 -23.34 -11.75
N ASN A 124 1.41 -22.35 -12.61
CA ASN A 124 2.66 -22.24 -13.36
C ASN A 124 3.64 -21.31 -12.62
N SER A 125 4.62 -21.90 -11.94
CA SER A 125 5.66 -21.20 -11.19
C SER A 125 6.82 -20.67 -12.05
N ASN A 126 6.84 -20.97 -13.36
CA ASN A 126 7.93 -20.56 -14.24
C ASN A 126 7.77 -19.14 -14.79
N ILE A 127 6.55 -18.58 -14.71
CA ILE A 127 6.21 -17.28 -15.29
C ILE A 127 5.39 -16.45 -14.31
N VAL A 128 5.37 -15.15 -14.53
CA VAL A 128 4.38 -14.25 -13.95
C VAL A 128 3.19 -14.16 -14.91
N LEU A 129 1.98 -14.40 -14.39
CA LEU A 129 0.74 -14.11 -15.10
C LEU A 129 0.26 -12.71 -14.73
N ASN A 130 0.05 -11.86 -15.73
CA ASN A 130 -0.58 -10.56 -15.57
C ASN A 130 -2.01 -10.63 -16.14
N ILE A 131 -2.98 -10.14 -15.38
CA ILE A 131 -4.35 -9.93 -15.84
C ILE A 131 -4.65 -8.44 -15.73
N ASP A 132 -4.76 -7.79 -16.88
CA ASP A 132 -5.26 -6.42 -16.96
C ASP A 132 -6.75 -6.47 -17.28
N GLY A 133 -7.55 -6.15 -16.25
CA GLY A 133 -8.99 -6.13 -16.35
C GLY A 133 -9.52 -5.02 -17.26
N ASN A 134 -8.72 -4.00 -17.62
CA ASN A 134 -9.16 -2.91 -18.48
C ASN A 134 -10.53 -2.31 -18.07
N GLY A 135 -10.78 -2.22 -16.77
CA GLY A 135 -12.02 -1.74 -16.17
C GLY A 135 -13.18 -2.76 -16.12
N GLN A 136 -12.99 -3.98 -16.63
CA GLN A 136 -14.02 -5.03 -16.63
C GLN A 136 -14.27 -5.59 -15.23
N THR A 137 -15.46 -6.18 -15.09
CA THR A 137 -15.91 -6.84 -13.86
C THR A 137 -15.95 -8.36 -14.05
N ILE A 138 -15.32 -9.08 -13.13
CA ILE A 138 -15.56 -10.51 -12.90
C ILE A 138 -16.56 -10.65 -11.75
N ASP A 139 -17.74 -11.20 -12.06
CA ASP A 139 -18.69 -11.63 -11.05
C ASP A 139 -18.30 -13.05 -10.60
N GLY A 140 -17.91 -13.18 -9.33
CA GLY A 140 -17.56 -14.43 -8.68
C GLY A 140 -18.73 -15.41 -8.58
N ASN A 141 -19.96 -14.96 -8.80
CA ASN A 141 -21.16 -15.81 -8.85
C ASN A 141 -21.23 -16.75 -7.63
N GLN A 142 -21.01 -16.20 -6.44
CA GLN A 142 -21.01 -16.93 -5.17
C GLN A 142 -19.95 -18.05 -5.11
N SER A 143 -18.83 -17.89 -5.83
CA SER A 143 -17.68 -18.79 -5.84
C SER A 143 -16.38 -18.00 -5.82
N GLN A 144 -15.32 -18.57 -5.23
CA GLN A 144 -13.97 -18.01 -5.33
C GLN A 144 -13.56 -17.89 -6.80
N VAL A 145 -12.87 -16.80 -7.14
CA VAL A 145 -12.44 -16.52 -8.52
C VAL A 145 -11.05 -17.08 -8.76
N PHE A 146 -10.08 -16.75 -7.90
CA PHE A 146 -8.68 -17.11 -8.07
C PHE A 146 -8.12 -17.87 -6.87
N GLY A 147 -7.39 -18.94 -7.17
CA GLY A 147 -6.47 -19.57 -6.24
C GLY A 147 -5.04 -19.44 -6.77
N ILE A 148 -4.06 -19.10 -5.95
CA ILE A 148 -2.65 -19.01 -6.38
C ILE A 148 -1.82 -20.01 -5.58
N ASN A 149 -1.21 -20.97 -6.28
CA ASN A 149 -0.37 -21.97 -5.64
C ASN A 149 0.98 -21.40 -5.20
N ARG A 150 1.61 -22.06 -4.21
CA ARG A 150 2.96 -21.71 -3.72
C ARG A 150 3.97 -21.63 -4.86
N GLY A 151 4.83 -20.62 -4.82
CA GLY A 151 5.86 -20.36 -5.84
C GLY A 151 5.32 -19.84 -7.18
N CYS A 152 4.00 -19.66 -7.33
CA CYS A 152 3.40 -19.04 -8.51
C CYS A 152 3.19 -17.53 -8.29
N SER A 153 3.21 -16.74 -9.36
CA SER A 153 3.06 -15.28 -9.29
C SER A 153 1.89 -14.79 -10.14
N LEU A 154 0.98 -14.03 -9.53
CA LEU A 154 -0.17 -13.40 -10.19
C LEU A 154 -0.18 -11.89 -9.96
N VAL A 155 -0.37 -11.14 -11.05
CA VAL A 155 -0.59 -9.69 -11.01
C VAL A 155 -1.99 -9.39 -11.54
N LEU A 156 -2.78 -8.70 -10.74
CA LEU A 156 -4.11 -8.19 -11.09
C LEU A 156 -4.06 -6.67 -11.21
N LYS A 157 -4.63 -6.13 -12.28
CA LYS A 157 -4.62 -4.69 -12.55
C LYS A 157 -5.95 -4.24 -13.15
N ASN A 158 -6.44 -3.05 -12.78
CA ASN A 158 -7.60 -2.41 -13.40
C ASN A 158 -8.85 -3.32 -13.48
N ILE A 159 -9.10 -4.14 -12.47
CA ILE A 159 -10.18 -5.13 -12.51
C ILE A 159 -11.15 -4.92 -11.35
N THR A 160 -12.43 -5.20 -11.57
CA THR A 160 -13.39 -5.36 -10.48
C THR A 160 -13.68 -6.84 -10.25
N ILE A 161 -13.57 -7.32 -9.01
CA ILE A 161 -13.97 -8.68 -8.63
C ILE A 161 -15.06 -8.56 -7.56
N THR A 162 -16.23 -9.12 -7.85
CA THR A 162 -17.41 -8.99 -6.98
C THR A 162 -18.07 -10.31 -6.66
N ASN A 163 -18.83 -10.37 -5.56
CA ASN A 163 -19.68 -11.52 -5.21
C ASN A 163 -18.96 -12.88 -5.14
N GLY A 164 -17.66 -12.88 -4.84
CA GLY A 164 -16.94 -14.09 -4.49
C GLY A 164 -17.42 -14.65 -3.16
N LEU A 165 -17.53 -15.98 -3.04
CA LEU A 165 -17.88 -16.67 -1.80
C LEU A 165 -17.12 -17.99 -1.68
N THR A 166 -16.47 -18.19 -0.53
CA THR A 166 -15.81 -19.46 -0.18
C THR A 166 -15.54 -19.53 1.32
N ILE A 167 -14.80 -20.54 1.77
CA ILE A 167 -14.34 -20.67 3.16
C ILE A 167 -13.30 -19.59 3.47
N ASN A 168 -12.24 -19.49 2.67
CA ASN A 168 -11.15 -18.53 2.85
C ASN A 168 -10.90 -17.75 1.56
N GLY A 169 -10.77 -16.42 1.68
CA GLY A 169 -10.46 -15.58 0.52
C GLY A 169 -11.63 -15.53 -0.45
N GLY A 170 -12.67 -14.78 -0.09
CA GLY A 170 -13.96 -14.77 -0.80
C GLY A 170 -13.82 -14.65 -2.32
N ALA A 171 -12.93 -13.77 -2.78
CA ALA A 171 -12.55 -13.67 -4.19
C ALA A 171 -11.24 -14.43 -4.50
N ILE A 172 -10.24 -14.31 -3.63
CA ILE A 172 -8.87 -14.75 -3.89
C ILE A 172 -8.30 -15.46 -2.67
N GLU A 173 -7.79 -16.67 -2.86
CA GLU A 173 -6.93 -17.36 -1.90
C GLU A 173 -5.51 -17.47 -2.46
N ASN A 174 -4.55 -16.92 -1.72
CA ASN A 174 -3.17 -16.79 -2.16
C ASN A 174 -2.21 -17.58 -1.28
N TYR A 175 -1.52 -18.55 -1.87
CA TYR A 175 -0.36 -19.22 -1.29
C TYR A 175 0.96 -18.88 -2.01
N GLY A 176 0.90 -18.21 -3.17
CA GLY A 176 2.06 -17.75 -3.96
C GLY A 176 2.28 -16.25 -3.82
N THR A 177 2.89 -15.58 -4.79
CA THR A 177 3.04 -14.11 -4.79
C THR A 177 1.84 -13.45 -5.48
N LEU A 178 1.27 -12.41 -4.86
CA LEU A 178 0.13 -11.66 -5.39
C LEU A 178 0.40 -10.16 -5.38
N THR A 179 0.17 -9.51 -6.52
CA THR A 179 0.13 -8.05 -6.62
C THR A 179 -1.22 -7.62 -7.17
N VAL A 180 -1.91 -6.71 -6.48
CA VAL A 180 -3.19 -6.15 -6.93
C VAL A 180 -3.08 -4.64 -7.02
N THR A 181 -3.35 -4.07 -8.19
CA THR A 181 -3.22 -2.63 -8.42
C THR A 181 -4.46 -2.03 -9.07
N TYR A 182 -4.86 -0.83 -8.65
CA TYR A 182 -5.92 -0.04 -9.26
C TYR A 182 -7.22 -0.83 -9.49
N SER A 183 -7.56 -1.70 -8.55
CA SER A 183 -8.63 -2.69 -8.68
C SER A 183 -9.68 -2.51 -7.59
N THR A 184 -10.87 -3.05 -7.82
CA THR A 184 -11.96 -3.02 -6.85
C THR A 184 -12.33 -4.43 -6.45
N LEU A 185 -12.33 -4.72 -5.15
CA LEU A 185 -12.85 -5.96 -4.59
C LEU A 185 -14.10 -5.62 -3.77
N ASN A 186 -15.26 -6.03 -4.28
CA ASN A 186 -16.55 -5.58 -3.78
C ASN A 186 -17.46 -6.75 -3.37
N ASN A 187 -18.09 -6.66 -2.20
CA ASN A 187 -19.12 -7.62 -1.77
C ASN A 187 -18.66 -9.09 -1.83
N ASN A 188 -17.37 -9.34 -1.58
CA ASN A 188 -16.84 -10.70 -1.47
C ASN A 188 -16.99 -11.18 -0.02
N LYS A 189 -17.21 -12.49 0.15
CA LYS A 189 -17.55 -13.09 1.43
C LYS A 189 -16.71 -14.33 1.70
N ALA A 190 -16.20 -14.46 2.91
CA ALA A 190 -15.52 -15.65 3.40
C ALA A 190 -16.21 -16.17 4.67
N ASN A 191 -16.34 -17.49 4.79
CA ASN A 191 -16.88 -18.07 6.02
C ASN A 191 -15.90 -17.97 7.17
N ASP A 192 -14.59 -18.01 6.90
CA ASP A 192 -13.57 -18.00 7.94
C ASP A 192 -12.75 -16.70 7.84
N TRP A 193 -11.80 -16.63 6.91
CA TRP A 193 -10.82 -15.55 6.84
C TRP A 193 -10.77 -14.83 5.50
N GLY A 194 -10.51 -13.52 5.56
CA GLY A 194 -10.22 -12.72 4.37
C GLY A 194 -11.44 -12.57 3.46
N GLY A 195 -12.33 -11.64 3.80
CA GLY A 195 -13.61 -11.50 3.09
C GLY A 195 -13.44 -11.32 1.58
N ALA A 196 -12.39 -10.62 1.15
CA ALA A 196 -11.97 -10.57 -0.24
C ALA A 196 -10.76 -11.47 -0.51
N ILE A 197 -9.69 -11.30 0.29
CA ILE A 197 -8.41 -11.97 0.07
C ILE A 197 -7.96 -12.67 1.35
N ASP A 198 -7.70 -13.96 1.25
CA ASP A 198 -6.92 -14.71 2.23
C ASP A 198 -5.51 -14.91 1.66
N ASN A 199 -4.52 -14.28 2.28
CA ASN A 199 -3.12 -14.49 1.97
C ASN A 199 -2.48 -15.40 2.99
N ASN A 200 -2.36 -16.67 2.64
CA ASN A 200 -1.77 -17.71 3.47
C ASN A 200 -0.38 -18.14 2.97
N ASN A 201 0.34 -17.17 2.39
CA ASN A 201 1.76 -17.29 2.06
C ASN A 201 2.61 -16.70 3.20
N GLY A 202 3.91 -17.01 3.21
CA GLY A 202 4.90 -16.23 3.96
C GLY A 202 5.70 -15.27 3.07
N GLU A 203 5.22 -15.04 1.85
CA GLU A 203 5.90 -14.29 0.79
C GLU A 203 5.29 -12.88 0.63
N TYR A 204 5.61 -12.21 -0.48
CA TYR A 204 5.16 -10.85 -0.77
C TYR A 204 3.71 -10.82 -1.23
N PHE A 205 2.95 -9.89 -0.66
CA PHE A 205 1.61 -9.54 -1.07
C PHE A 205 1.51 -8.01 -1.12
N ASP A 206 1.27 -7.45 -2.31
CA ASP A 206 1.20 -6.01 -2.54
C ASP A 206 -0.22 -5.61 -2.97
N ILE A 207 -0.76 -4.57 -2.32
CA ILE A 207 -2.02 -3.92 -2.74
C ILE A 207 -1.82 -2.41 -2.85
N ILE A 208 -2.09 -1.87 -4.05
CA ILE A 208 -1.79 -0.47 -4.37
C ILE A 208 -2.96 0.19 -5.08
N GLY A 209 -3.47 1.29 -4.52
CA GLY A 209 -4.52 2.07 -5.17
C GLY A 209 -5.84 1.33 -5.35
N CYS A 210 -6.13 0.34 -4.49
CA CYS A 210 -7.31 -0.51 -4.61
C CYS A 210 -8.46 -0.02 -3.73
N ASN A 211 -9.68 -0.44 -4.10
CA ASN A 211 -10.88 -0.23 -3.28
C ASN A 211 -11.42 -1.57 -2.78
N PHE A 212 -11.47 -1.75 -1.46
CA PHE A 212 -12.11 -2.89 -0.81
C PHE A 212 -13.44 -2.42 -0.22
N THR A 213 -14.55 -2.83 -0.82
CA THR A 213 -15.88 -2.34 -0.44
C THR A 213 -16.79 -3.48 -0.01
N LYS A 214 -17.43 -3.37 1.15
CA LYS A 214 -18.47 -4.30 1.62
C LYS A 214 -18.04 -5.77 1.67
N ASN A 215 -16.75 -6.03 1.83
CA ASN A 215 -16.27 -7.40 2.00
C ASN A 215 -16.54 -7.88 3.42
N HIS A 216 -16.79 -9.18 3.57
CA HIS A 216 -17.17 -9.76 4.84
C HIS A 216 -16.47 -11.08 5.12
N ALA A 217 -15.88 -11.23 6.29
CA ALA A 217 -15.43 -12.53 6.82
C ALA A 217 -16.17 -12.84 8.12
N THR A 218 -16.62 -14.08 8.36
CA THR A 218 -17.28 -14.37 9.63
C THR A 218 -16.31 -14.24 10.81
N GLU A 219 -15.05 -14.69 10.65
CA GLU A 219 -14.10 -14.70 11.75
C GLU A 219 -13.12 -13.53 11.71
N ARG A 220 -12.28 -13.43 10.65
CA ARG A 220 -11.10 -12.55 10.66
C ARG A 220 -10.84 -11.87 9.33
N GLY A 221 -10.44 -10.60 9.39
CA GLY A 221 -9.98 -9.86 8.20
C GLY A 221 -11.12 -9.57 7.22
N GLY A 222 -11.94 -8.56 7.53
CA GLY A 222 -13.18 -8.27 6.81
C GLY A 222 -12.96 -8.05 5.32
N ALA A 223 -11.86 -7.39 4.95
CA ALA A 223 -11.37 -7.36 3.58
C ALA A 223 -10.26 -8.39 3.39
N ILE A 224 -9.26 -8.37 4.28
CA ILE A 224 -8.02 -9.10 4.07
C ILE A 224 -7.62 -9.80 5.35
N PHE A 225 -7.32 -11.09 5.24
CA PHE A 225 -6.48 -11.78 6.20
C PHE A 225 -5.14 -12.05 5.54
N SER A 226 -4.04 -11.88 6.27
CA SER A 226 -2.72 -12.29 5.77
C SER A 226 -1.84 -12.82 6.89
N SER A 227 -1.30 -14.03 6.69
CA SER A 227 -0.26 -14.60 7.56
C SER A 227 1.17 -14.22 7.13
N GLY A 228 1.30 -13.59 5.95
CA GLY A 228 2.54 -13.14 5.34
C GLY A 228 2.74 -11.62 5.32
N PHE A 229 3.70 -11.19 4.53
CA PHE A 229 4.10 -9.79 4.39
C PHE A 229 3.13 -9.04 3.47
N LEU A 230 2.44 -8.02 4.00
CA LEU A 230 1.51 -7.18 3.25
C LEU A 230 2.02 -5.74 3.11
N ASN A 231 2.32 -5.30 1.90
CA ASN A 231 2.41 -3.87 1.61
C ASN A 231 1.05 -3.35 1.13
N ALA A 232 0.52 -2.36 1.83
CA ALA A 232 -0.69 -1.65 1.45
C ALA A 232 -0.39 -0.17 1.27
N SER A 233 -0.59 0.36 0.06
CA SER A 233 -0.41 1.79 -0.21
C SER A 233 -1.55 2.41 -1.01
N GLY A 234 -2.07 3.54 -0.55
CA GLY A 234 -3.06 4.32 -1.32
C GLY A 234 -4.42 3.63 -1.47
N ASN A 235 -4.79 2.70 -0.57
CA ASN A 235 -6.03 1.92 -0.70
C ASN A 235 -7.19 2.55 0.06
N ASN A 236 -8.43 2.29 -0.37
CA ASN A 236 -9.63 2.62 0.38
C ASN A 236 -10.33 1.35 0.87
N PHE A 237 -10.65 1.30 2.16
CA PHE A 237 -11.42 0.25 2.79
C PHE A 237 -12.75 0.80 3.27
N ILE A 238 -13.85 0.36 2.65
CA ILE A 238 -15.18 0.92 2.84
C ILE A 238 -16.13 -0.19 3.30
N GLU A 239 -16.73 -0.04 4.48
CA GLU A 239 -17.79 -0.93 4.98
C GLU A 239 -17.40 -2.43 5.03
N ASN A 240 -16.11 -2.73 5.23
CA ASN A 240 -15.68 -4.12 5.39
C ASN A 240 -15.90 -4.57 6.84
N THR A 241 -16.27 -5.83 7.03
CA THR A 241 -16.65 -6.34 8.35
C THR A 241 -16.12 -7.73 8.62
N ALA A 242 -15.55 -7.93 9.81
CA ALA A 242 -15.26 -9.26 10.36
C ALA A 242 -15.71 -9.45 11.80
N GLY A 243 -15.78 -10.70 12.25
CA GLY A 243 -16.09 -11.10 13.62
C GLY A 243 -15.12 -10.51 14.65
N ASN A 244 -13.81 -10.58 14.38
CA ASN A 244 -12.74 -9.99 15.19
C ASN A 244 -12.67 -8.44 15.11
N LYS A 245 -13.57 -7.83 14.34
CA LYS A 245 -13.62 -6.39 14.08
C LYS A 245 -12.39 -5.81 13.41
N GLU A 246 -11.60 -6.62 12.69
CA GLU A 246 -10.51 -6.10 11.87
C GLU A 246 -10.88 -6.13 10.39
N THR A 247 -10.68 -5.00 9.72
CA THR A 247 -10.78 -4.92 8.25
C THR A 247 -9.60 -5.61 7.57
N ILE A 248 -8.41 -5.43 8.15
CA ILE A 248 -7.20 -6.15 7.77
C ILE A 248 -6.70 -6.85 9.02
N ASP A 249 -6.67 -8.19 9.01
CA ASP A 249 -6.08 -8.98 10.10
C ASP A 249 -4.77 -9.60 9.63
N LEU A 250 -3.68 -9.29 10.34
CA LEU A 250 -2.34 -9.77 10.03
C LEU A 250 -1.83 -10.68 11.15
N PHE A 251 -1.57 -11.93 10.78
CA PHE A 251 -1.18 -12.99 11.70
C PHE A 251 0.30 -13.36 11.53
N GLY A 252 1.15 -13.00 12.49
CA GLY A 252 2.58 -13.33 12.45
C GLY A 252 3.48 -12.13 12.06
N PHE A 253 4.80 -12.35 12.08
CA PHE A 253 5.81 -11.29 12.14
C PHE A 253 5.67 -10.19 11.07
N TRP A 254 5.78 -8.95 11.54
CA TRP A 254 5.44 -7.69 10.87
C TRP A 254 6.66 -7.17 10.11
N ASN A 255 6.51 -6.78 8.84
CA ASN A 255 7.38 -5.78 8.18
C ASN A 255 6.74 -5.09 6.97
N GLY A 256 5.45 -5.31 6.69
CA GLY A 256 4.76 -4.69 5.56
C GLY A 256 4.66 -3.16 5.68
N LEU A 257 4.68 -2.46 4.53
CA LEU A 257 4.52 -1.01 4.45
C LEU A 257 3.05 -0.62 4.38
N PHE A 258 2.59 0.25 5.28
CA PHE A 258 1.22 0.76 5.31
C PHE A 258 1.22 2.27 5.20
N ASN A 259 0.94 2.78 3.99
CA ASN A 259 0.97 4.21 3.70
C ASN A 259 -0.32 4.66 3.02
N ASP A 260 -0.84 5.83 3.38
CA ASP A 260 -1.95 6.49 2.68
C ASP A 260 -3.18 5.59 2.46
N ASN A 261 -3.48 4.70 3.42
CA ASN A 261 -4.66 3.84 3.36
C ASN A 261 -5.80 4.50 4.13
N HIS A 262 -6.99 4.55 3.53
CA HIS A 262 -8.15 5.18 4.15
C HIS A 262 -9.19 4.13 4.57
N TYR A 263 -9.79 4.35 5.74
CA TYR A 263 -10.74 3.43 6.36
C TYR A 263 -12.07 4.14 6.64
N TYR A 264 -13.12 3.77 5.93
CA TYR A 264 -14.44 4.39 5.99
C TYR A 264 -15.51 3.40 6.43
N SER A 265 -16.19 3.68 7.55
CA SER A 265 -17.32 2.88 8.05
C SER A 265 -17.03 1.39 8.16
N THR A 266 -15.77 1.04 8.39
CA THR A 266 -15.26 -0.32 8.36
C THR A 266 -14.98 -0.80 9.78
N ASN A 267 -14.98 -2.11 10.02
CA ASN A 267 -14.61 -2.62 11.33
C ASN A 267 -13.12 -2.35 11.61
N ILE A 268 -12.83 -1.69 12.74
CA ILE A 268 -11.49 -1.53 13.30
C ILE A 268 -11.56 -1.97 14.76
N GLY A 269 -10.70 -2.91 15.17
CA GLY A 269 -10.69 -3.39 16.54
C GLY A 269 -10.10 -2.34 17.47
N LEU A 270 -10.68 -2.18 18.65
CA LEU A 270 -10.27 -1.21 19.66
C LEU A 270 -9.96 -1.94 20.97
N ASN A 271 -8.76 -1.75 21.52
CA ASN A 271 -8.33 -2.38 22.78
C ASN A 271 -8.81 -1.61 24.03
N GLU A 272 -8.94 -0.30 23.92
CA GLU A 272 -9.31 0.56 25.04
C GLU A 272 -10.27 1.65 24.58
N ILE A 273 -11.42 1.72 25.24
CA ILE A 273 -12.35 2.85 25.21
C ILE A 273 -12.47 3.33 26.65
N LYS A 274 -11.64 4.31 27.02
CA LYS A 274 -11.77 4.98 28.31
C LYS A 274 -12.64 6.21 28.15
N LEU A 275 -13.61 6.36 29.05
CA LEU A 275 -14.46 7.53 29.15
C LEU A 275 -14.31 8.09 30.56
N SER A 276 -13.93 9.36 30.67
CA SER A 276 -13.80 10.07 31.95
C SER A 276 -14.58 11.38 31.92
N VAL A 277 -15.05 11.80 33.09
CA VAL A 277 -15.60 13.14 33.27
C VAL A 277 -14.43 14.09 33.47
N LYS A 278 -14.48 15.24 32.80
CA LYS A 278 -13.53 16.32 33.06
C LYS A 278 -13.54 16.72 34.55
N ASP A 279 -12.34 16.94 35.09
CA ASP A 279 -12.10 17.31 36.49
C ASP A 279 -12.50 16.23 37.53
N ASP A 280 -12.67 14.96 37.12
CA ASP A 280 -12.97 13.80 37.98
C ASP A 280 -14.22 13.96 38.86
N LYS A 281 -15.15 14.84 38.46
CA LYS A 281 -16.35 15.16 39.25
C LYS A 281 -17.25 13.93 39.38
N GLN A 282 -17.60 13.58 40.62
CA GLN A 282 -18.43 12.40 40.93
C GLN A 282 -19.91 12.71 41.19
N SER A 283 -20.30 13.99 41.22
CA SER A 283 -21.70 14.40 41.43
C SER A 283 -22.11 15.56 40.54
N PHE A 284 -23.33 15.50 40.01
CA PHE A 284 -23.87 16.49 39.09
C PHE A 284 -25.23 16.99 39.56
N LYS A 285 -25.50 18.27 39.33
CA LYS A 285 -26.85 18.82 39.53
C LYS A 285 -27.74 18.43 38.36
N TYR A 286 -29.05 18.33 38.62
CA TYR A 286 -30.02 18.15 37.54
C TYR A 286 -29.89 19.30 36.52
N GLY A 287 -29.73 18.95 35.24
CA GLY A 287 -29.51 19.91 34.15
C GLY A 287 -28.08 20.42 34.00
N GLU A 288 -27.12 19.93 34.80
CA GLU A 288 -25.70 20.28 34.63
C GLU A 288 -25.12 19.68 33.34
N ASN A 289 -24.34 20.48 32.61
CA ASN A 289 -23.59 20.00 31.45
C ASN A 289 -22.43 19.12 31.91
N VAL A 290 -22.31 17.93 31.34
CA VAL A 290 -21.20 17.00 31.60
C VAL A 290 -20.30 16.95 30.37
N GLU A 291 -19.04 17.33 30.53
CA GLU A 291 -18.02 17.16 29.50
C GLU A 291 -17.29 15.83 29.71
N LEU A 292 -17.17 15.05 28.65
CA LEU A 292 -16.54 13.73 28.68
C LEU A 292 -15.27 13.75 27.83
N GLU A 293 -14.19 13.23 28.40
CA GLU A 293 -12.98 12.90 27.67
C GLU A 293 -13.01 11.44 27.29
N PHE A 294 -12.54 11.12 26.09
CA PHE A 294 -12.42 9.74 25.64
C PHE A 294 -11.01 9.45 25.10
N ASN A 295 -10.58 8.22 25.26
CA ASN A 295 -9.37 7.70 24.64
C ASN A 295 -9.73 6.44 23.85
N LEU A 296 -9.32 6.39 22.59
CA LEU A 296 -9.53 5.27 21.67
C LEU A 296 -8.18 4.78 21.17
N GLN A 297 -7.93 3.48 21.30
CA GLN A 297 -6.71 2.85 20.83
C GLN A 297 -7.05 1.65 19.93
N PRO A 298 -6.59 1.64 18.66
CA PRO A 298 -6.64 0.44 17.83
C PRO A 298 -5.90 -0.72 18.46
N THR A 299 -6.45 -1.92 18.30
CA THR A 299 -5.78 -3.20 18.58
C THR A 299 -4.43 -3.29 17.86
N SER A 300 -4.39 -2.88 16.59
CA SER A 300 -3.26 -3.00 15.67
C SER A 300 -2.70 -1.62 15.28
N ILE A 301 -1.94 -1.01 16.18
CA ILE A 301 -1.47 0.38 16.01
C ILE A 301 -0.53 0.61 14.81
N ASN A 302 0.09 -0.45 14.27
CA ASN A 302 1.02 -0.31 13.14
C ASN A 302 0.34 -0.24 11.76
N TYR A 303 -0.99 -0.34 11.67
CA TYR A 303 -1.69 -0.31 10.38
C TYR A 303 -2.62 0.88 10.23
N TYR A 304 -3.05 1.44 11.36
CA TYR A 304 -3.97 2.56 11.40
C TYR A 304 -3.23 3.80 11.95
N PHE A 305 -2.10 4.17 11.33
CA PHE A 305 -1.22 5.24 11.82
C PHE A 305 -1.89 6.62 11.82
N ASP A 306 -2.74 6.86 10.85
CA ASP A 306 -3.57 8.05 10.64
C ASP A 306 -5.00 7.87 11.18
N PHE A 307 -5.25 6.82 11.97
CA PHE A 307 -6.57 6.52 12.57
C PHE A 307 -7.20 7.77 13.18
N ALA A 308 -6.40 8.55 13.93
CA ALA A 308 -6.81 9.78 14.57
C ALA A 308 -7.38 10.82 13.60
N ASP A 309 -6.72 10.99 12.45
CA ASP A 309 -7.06 12.00 11.45
C ASP A 309 -8.35 11.61 10.72
N GLY A 310 -8.67 10.30 10.67
CA GLY A 310 -9.90 9.78 10.10
C GLY A 310 -11.14 9.89 11.01
N ILE A 311 -10.99 10.16 12.31
CA ILE A 311 -12.14 10.27 13.23
C ILE A 311 -12.78 11.65 13.11
N ASN A 312 -13.78 11.76 12.23
CA ASN A 312 -14.48 13.01 11.96
C ASN A 312 -15.73 13.24 12.84
N ASP A 313 -16.33 12.17 13.35
CA ASP A 313 -17.54 12.23 14.19
C ASP A 313 -17.54 11.09 15.21
N ILE A 314 -17.98 11.38 16.43
CA ILE A 314 -18.13 10.41 17.51
C ILE A 314 -19.52 10.60 18.11
N THR A 315 -20.33 9.54 18.02
CA THR A 315 -21.64 9.48 18.66
C THR A 315 -21.58 8.62 19.92
N LEU A 316 -21.97 9.20 21.06
CA LEU A 316 -22.13 8.47 22.32
C LEU A 316 -23.60 8.06 22.54
N TYR A 317 -23.82 6.78 22.84
CA TYR A 317 -25.11 6.22 23.24
C TYR A 317 -25.11 5.98 24.75
N ILE A 318 -26.15 6.44 25.45
CA ILE A 318 -26.34 6.18 26.89
C ILE A 318 -27.72 5.54 27.04
N ASN A 319 -27.75 4.30 27.57
CA ASN A 319 -28.96 3.48 27.68
C ASN A 319 -29.72 3.36 26.34
N ASP A 320 -29.00 2.99 25.28
CA ASP A 320 -29.50 2.82 23.90
C ASP A 320 -30.14 4.06 23.27
N LYS A 321 -30.04 5.22 23.92
CA LYS A 321 -30.50 6.50 23.38
C LYS A 321 -29.30 7.27 22.86
N LYS A 322 -29.34 7.64 21.59
CA LYS A 322 -28.41 8.61 20.98
C LYS A 322 -28.54 9.92 21.76
N LYS A 323 -27.48 10.31 22.48
CA LYS A 323 -27.57 11.39 23.48
C LYS A 323 -26.78 12.65 23.13
N CYS A 324 -25.65 12.55 22.41
CA CYS A 324 -24.81 13.72 22.13
C CYS A 324 -24.13 13.66 20.75
N TYR A 325 -23.97 14.83 20.11
CA TYR A 325 -22.96 15.12 19.09
C TYR A 325 -21.85 15.93 19.78
N GLY A 326 -20.58 15.58 19.59
CA GLY A 326 -19.44 16.31 20.14
C GLY A 326 -18.42 16.63 19.06
N GLN A 327 -17.85 17.83 19.08
CA GLN A 327 -16.60 18.10 18.35
C GLN A 327 -15.42 17.63 19.20
N ILE A 328 -14.50 16.87 18.60
CA ILE A 328 -13.28 16.40 19.27
C ILE A 328 -12.44 17.61 19.65
N ARG A 329 -12.26 17.86 20.95
CA ARG A 329 -11.40 18.97 21.44
C ARG A 329 -10.01 18.52 21.88
N LYS A 330 -9.79 17.22 22.13
CA LYS A 330 -8.46 16.64 22.40
C LYS A 330 -8.51 15.11 22.34
N LEU A 331 -7.74 14.51 21.44
CA LEU A 331 -7.40 13.09 21.42
C LEU A 331 -5.93 12.96 21.84
N HIS A 332 -5.65 12.22 22.92
CA HIS A 332 -4.27 11.93 23.33
C HIS A 332 -3.90 10.49 22.96
N LEU A 333 -3.32 10.31 21.78
CA LEU A 333 -2.62 9.06 21.43
C LEU A 333 -1.21 9.09 22.03
N LYS A 334 -0.98 8.25 23.06
CA LYS A 334 0.39 7.96 23.50
C LYS A 334 1.04 7.02 22.50
N ARG A 335 1.92 7.56 21.65
CA ARG A 335 2.88 6.78 20.88
C ARG A 335 3.83 6.09 21.86
N PHE A 336 3.65 4.79 22.10
CA PHE A 336 4.74 4.01 22.68
C PHE A 336 5.84 3.95 21.61
N LYS A 337 6.94 4.67 21.84
CA LYS A 337 8.18 4.48 21.09
C LYS A 337 8.63 3.04 21.33
N THR A 338 8.33 2.14 20.40
CA THR A 338 9.06 0.89 20.29
C THR A 338 10.43 1.21 19.71
N TRP A 339 11.46 1.01 20.51
CA TRP A 339 12.84 1.02 20.05
C TRP A 339 13.03 -0.20 19.14
N ARG A 340 13.56 0.02 17.94
CA ARG A 340 14.15 -1.04 17.12
C ARG A 340 15.59 -1.27 17.59
N ILE A 341 15.95 -2.52 17.83
CA ILE A 341 17.32 -3.01 17.64
C ILE A 341 17.33 -3.67 16.27
#